data_AF-A0A6C0W5U2-F1
#
_entry.id   AF-A0A6C0W5U2-F1
#
_cell.length_a   1.000
_cell.length_b   1.000
_cell.length_c   1.000
_cell.angle_alpha   90.00
_cell.angle_beta   90.00
_cell.angle_gamma   90.00
#
_symmetry.space_group_name_H-M   'P 1'
#
loop_
_entity.id
_entity.type
_entity.pdbx_description
1 polymer ?
#
loop_
_entity_poly.entity_id
_entity_poly.type
_entity_poly.pdbx_seq_one_letter_code
_entity_poly.pdbx_strand_id
1 'polypeptide(L)' 'RNGAVTHIKIQDTGDYYDLYGGEKFATLAELVQYYMEHHGQLKEKNGDVIELKYPLNCADPTSE' A
#
# COMPACT_ATOMS: atom_id res chain seq x y z
N ARG A 1 1.59 -4.51 -15.75
CA ARG A 1 2.66 -5.45 -15.32
C ARG A 1 2.13 -6.87 -15.46
N ASN A 2 2.82 -7.74 -16.20
CA ASN A 2 2.36 -9.08 -16.60
C ASN A 2 2.32 -10.07 -15.41
N GLY A 3 1.42 -9.89 -14.44
CA GLY A 3 1.26 -10.79 -13.30
C GLY A 3 2.39 -10.75 -12.26
N ALA A 4 3.31 -9.79 -12.34
CA ALA A 4 4.37 -9.61 -11.35
C ALA A 4 3.83 -8.98 -10.05
N VAL A 5 4.39 -9.40 -8.92
CA VAL A 5 4.07 -8.86 -7.58
C VAL A 5 5.14 -7.86 -7.17
N THR A 6 4.74 -6.74 -6.59
CA THR A 6 5.63 -5.71 -6.03
C THR A 6 5.37 -5.58 -4.55
N HIS A 7 6.42 -5.68 -3.73
CA HIS A 7 6.33 -5.50 -2.27
C HIS A 7 6.83 -4.11 -1.89
N ILE A 8 6.05 -3.38 -1.10
CA ILE A 8 6.37 -2.04 -0.61
C ILE A 8 6.50 -2.14 0.91
N LYS A 9 7.60 -1.63 1.46
CA LYS A 9 7.80 -1.60 2.91
C LYS A 9 7.01 -0.43 3.49
N ILE A 10 6.25 -0.69 4.54
CA ILE A 10 5.63 0.32 5.39
C ILE A 10 6.51 0.49 6.62
N GLN A 11 6.81 1.73 6.99
CA GLN A 11 7.45 2.06 8.24
C GLN A 11 6.40 2.20 9.33
N ASP A 12 6.69 1.66 10.51
CA ASP A 12 5.95 1.93 11.74
C ASP A 12 6.95 2.53 12.74
N THR A 13 6.69 3.76 13.16
CA THR A 13 7.54 4.47 14.11
C THR A 13 7.05 4.39 15.56
N GLY A 14 5.88 3.80 15.79
CA GLY A 14 5.12 3.88 17.04
C GLY A 14 4.16 5.08 17.11
N ASP A 15 4.42 6.15 16.36
CA ASP A 15 3.57 7.34 16.30
C ASP A 15 2.76 7.44 14.99
N TYR A 16 3.32 6.95 13.89
CA TYR A 16 2.72 6.99 12.56
C TYR A 16 3.26 5.91 11.63
N TYR A 17 2.52 5.68 10.55
CA TYR A 17 2.85 4.84 9.41
C TYR A 17 3.18 5.70 8.18
N ASP A 18 4.22 5.33 7.45
CA ASP A 18 4.54 5.92 6.14
C ASP A 18 5.25 4.92 5.21
N LEU A 19 5.68 5.37 4.03
CA LEU A 19 6.42 4.58 3.05
C LEU A 19 7.90 5.00 2.97
N TYR A 20 8.53 5.28 4.11
CA TYR A 20 9.88 5.84 4.24
C TYR A 20 10.02 7.20 3.55
N GLY A 21 9.00 8.06 3.74
CA GLY A 21 8.84 9.36 3.09
C GLY A 21 7.43 9.56 2.52
N GLY A 22 7.06 10.82 2.28
CA GLY A 22 5.71 11.21 1.85
C GLY A 22 4.76 11.48 3.02
N GLU A 23 3.48 11.19 2.81
CA GLU A 23 2.43 11.40 3.81
C GLU A 23 2.54 10.43 4.99
N LYS A 24 2.15 10.91 6.17
CA LYS A 24 2.18 10.16 7.43
C LYS A 24 0.76 9.91 7.91
N PHE A 25 0.50 8.70 8.39
CA PHE A 25 -0.84 8.25 8.78
C PHE A 25 -0.84 7.73 10.21
N ALA A 26 -1.94 7.94 10.94
CA ALA A 26 -2.05 7.41 12.30
C ALA A 26 -2.31 5.90 12.30
N THR A 27 -2.96 5.38 11.26
CA THR A 27 -3.28 3.95 11.12
C THR A 27 -2.90 3.40 9.74
N LEU A 28 -2.70 2.08 9.68
CA LEU A 28 -2.49 1.38 8.42
C LEU A 28 -3.68 1.49 7.46
N ALA A 29 -4.91 1.52 8.01
CA ALA A 29 -6.13 1.64 7.21
C ALA A 29 -6.18 2.99 6.48
N GLU A 30 -5.83 4.08 7.15
CA GLU A 30 -5.77 5.42 6.54
C GLU A 30 -4.68 5.49 5.47
N LEU A 31 -3.52 4.89 5.70
CA LEU A 31 -2.44 4.81 4.69
C LEU A 31 -2.95 4.12 3.42
N VAL A 32 -3.58 2.95 3.56
CA VAL A 32 -4.10 2.18 2.42
C VAL A 32 -5.21 2.96 1.71
N GLN A 33 -6.17 3.51 2.47
CA GLN A 33 -7.27 4.28 1.90
C GLN A 33 -6.78 5.49 1.10
N TYR A 34 -5.81 6.24 1.64
CA TYR A 34 -5.22 7.39 0.97
C TYR A 34 -4.65 7.02 -0.40
N TYR A 35 -3.83 5.97 -0.49
CA TYR A 35 -3.20 5.57 -1.75
C TYR A 35 -4.16 4.83 -2.71
N MET A 36 -5.30 4.34 -2.22
CA MET A 36 -6.40 3.84 -3.07
C MET A 36 -7.17 4.99 -3.73
N GLU A 37 -7.43 6.09 -3.01
CA GLU A 37 -8.21 7.24 -3.51
C GLU A 37 -7.36 8.24 -4.33
N HIS A 38 -6.09 8.41 -3.97
CA HIS A 38 -5.20 9.40 -4.59
C HIS A 38 -4.28 8.76 -5.63
N HIS A 39 -4.88 8.39 -6.77
CA HIS A 39 -4.16 7.81 -7.89
C HIS A 39 -2.93 8.65 -8.30
N GLY A 40 -1.81 7.98 -8.56
CA GLY A 40 -0.57 8.64 -8.96
C GLY A 40 0.32 9.12 -7.82
N GLN A 41 -0.09 9.05 -6.55
CA GLN A 41 0.78 9.38 -5.41
C GLN A 41 1.79 8.27 -5.11
N LEU A 42 1.40 7.00 -5.30
CA LEU A 42 2.29 5.87 -5.09
C LEU A 42 3.11 5.60 -6.36
N LYS A 43 4.43 5.77 -6.26
CA LYS A 43 5.36 5.59 -7.39
C LYS A 43 6.60 4.81 -7.00
N GLU A 44 7.13 4.06 -7.95
CA GLU A 44 8.48 3.52 -7.85
C GLU A 44 9.54 4.61 -8.07
N LYS A 45 10.79 4.29 -7.72
CA LYS A 45 11.94 5.19 -7.91
C LYS A 45 12.19 5.55 -9.39
N ASN A 46 11.77 4.70 -10.31
CA ASN A 46 11.87 4.96 -11.76
C ASN A 46 10.74 5.86 -12.29
N GLY A 47 9.78 6.24 -11.43
CA GLY A 47 8.64 7.10 -11.78
C GLY A 47 7.37 6.34 -12.17
N ASP A 48 7.41 5.02 -12.28
CA ASP A 48 6.22 4.21 -12.60
C ASP A 48 5.18 4.34 -11.48
N VAL A 49 3.93 4.62 -11.83
CA VAL A 49 2.81 4.68 -10.89
C VAL A 49 2.36 3.27 -10.51
N ILE A 50 2.12 3.05 -9.22
CA ILE A 50 1.49 1.85 -8.68
C ILE A 50 0.06 2.20 -8.28
N GLU A 51 -0.91 1.45 -8.79
CA GLU A 51 -2.32 1.63 -8.45
C GLU A 51 -2.81 0.58 -7.45
N LEU A 52 -3.37 1.03 -6.32
CA LEU A 52 -4.10 0.18 -5.38
C LEU A 52 -5.58 0.19 -5.76
N LYS A 53 -5.98 -0.69 -6.69
CA LYS A 53 -7.33 -0.64 -7.30
C LYS A 53 -8.32 -1.66 -6.76
N TYR A 54 -7.86 -2.89 -6.53
CA TYR A 54 -8.71 -4.00 -6.13
C TYR A 54 -8.12 -4.64 -4.87
N PRO A 55 -8.73 -4.43 -3.69
CA PRO A 55 -8.27 -5.09 -2.46
C PRO A 55 -8.48 -6.60 -2.58
N LEU A 56 -7.48 -7.38 -2.19
CA LEU A 56 -7.58 -8.82 -2.08
C LEU A 56 -7.98 -9.17 -0.64
N ASN A 57 -9.26 -9.46 -0.45
CA ASN A 57 -9.79 -9.79 0.88
C ASN A 57 -9.21 -11.13 1.37
N CYS A 58 -8.79 -11.18 2.62
CA CYS A 58 -8.43 -12.43 3.28
C CYS A 58 -9.69 -13.30 3.41
N ALA A 59 -9.62 -14.56 2.98
CA ALA A 59 -10.64 -15.56 3.24
C ALA A 59 -10.13 -16.49 4.34
N ASP A 60 -11.05 -17.02 5.16
CA ASP A 60 -10.72 -18.09 6.08
C ASP A 60 -10.02 -19.23 5.31
N PRO A 61 -8.95 -19.82 5.87
CA PRO A 61 -8.30 -20.95 5.20
C PRO A 61 -9.36 -22.04 4.98
N THR A 62 -9.49 -22.52 3.74
CA THR A 62 -10.29 -23.70 3.47
C THR A 62 -9.72 -24.84 4.29
N SER A 63 -10.55 -25.51 5.09
CA SER A 63 -10.16 -26.72 5.80
C SER A 63 -9.52 -27.70 4.81
N GLU A 64 -8.33 -28.20 5.15
CA GLU A 64 -7.65 -29.27 4.39
C GLU A 64 -8.49 -30.54 4.29
#